data_AF-A0AAP0L485-F1
#
_entry.id   AF-A0AAP0L485-F1
#
_cell.length_a   1.000
_cell.length_b   1.000
_cell.length_c   1.000
_cell.angle_alpha   90.00
_cell.angle_beta   90.00
_cell.angle_gamma   90.00
#
_symmetry.space_group_name_H-M   'P 1'
#
loop_
_entity.id
_entity.type
_entity.pdbx_description
1 polymer ?
#
loop_
_entity_poly.entity_id
_entity_poly.type
_entity_poly.pdbx_seq_one_letter_code
_entity_poly.pdbx_strand_id
1 'polypeptide(L)'
;MAGETVVNVPNGVEKDPKRTYQIVVAATRALGIGKDGKLPWKLPSDLKFFKELTSTTTDPTKKNAVIMGRKTWESIPFEHRPLPGRLNVVLTRSGSFDIATAENVVICGSMNSALELLAAPPYCLSIEKVFVIGGGQILKETLNGSGCDAIHMTEIETSIECDTFIPPVDASLFQPWYSSFPLVENNVRFSFVTYVRIQSSVEDFPGVINGNSTNGSFDSNKLMVEKFSFLPKMTFDRHEEFLYLKLVQDIIANGTQKDDRTGTGTVSKFGCQMRFNLRKTFPLLTTKKVFWRGVVEELLWFISGSTNAKVLQEKGIHIWDGNASREYLDSIGLVDREEGDLGPVYGFQWRHFGAKYTNMHADYTGQGFDQLLDVIDKIKNEPDDRRIVISAWNPSDLKLMALPPCHMFAQFYVANGELSCQMYQRSADMGLGVPFNIASYALLTRMIAHVCDITPGDFIHVIGDAHVYKNHVRPLQEQLKKHPKPFPILKINELKKDIDSFVAADFKLFGYDPHQKIEMKMAI
;
A
#
# COMPACT_ATOMS: atom_id res chain seq x y z
N MET A 1 47.43 -26.77 50.61
CA MET A 1 46.62 -27.57 49.66
C MET A 1 45.23 -27.64 50.24
N ALA A 2 44.12 -27.22 49.65
CA ALA A 2 43.69 -26.61 48.39
C ALA A 2 42.30 -26.01 48.77
N GLY A 3 41.70 -24.97 48.21
CA GLY A 3 41.89 -24.08 47.08
C GLY A 3 40.56 -23.29 47.02
N GLU A 4 40.63 -21.98 46.91
CA GLU A 4 39.47 -21.09 46.83
C GLU A 4 38.67 -21.35 45.54
N THR A 5 37.35 -21.44 45.64
CA THR A 5 36.44 -21.29 44.49
C THR A 5 35.55 -20.09 44.74
N VAL A 6 36.03 -18.94 44.28
CA VAL A 6 35.25 -17.72 44.06
C VAL A 6 34.29 -17.99 42.90
N VAL A 7 32.99 -18.06 43.19
CA VAL A 7 31.95 -18.10 42.17
C VAL A 7 31.80 -16.68 41.62
N ASN A 8 32.44 -16.41 40.48
CA ASN A 8 32.18 -15.23 39.67
C ASN A 8 30.76 -15.34 39.09
N VAL A 9 29.85 -14.51 39.59
CA VAL A 9 28.57 -14.22 38.92
C VAL A 9 28.88 -13.38 37.68
N PRO A 10 28.49 -13.78 36.46
CA PRO A 10 28.63 -12.92 35.31
C PRO A 10 27.66 -11.75 35.45
N ASN A 11 28.17 -10.54 35.60
CA ASN A 11 27.42 -9.31 35.33
C ASN A 11 27.16 -9.21 33.83
N GLY A 12 26.22 -10.02 33.34
CA GLY A 12 25.52 -9.79 32.09
C GLY A 12 24.27 -8.97 32.44
N VAL A 13 24.33 -7.65 32.25
CA VAL A 13 23.11 -6.84 32.17
C VAL A 13 22.38 -7.29 30.91
N GLU A 14 21.53 -8.31 31.02
CA GLU A 14 20.45 -8.49 30.06
C GLU A 14 19.69 -7.16 30.06
N LYS A 15 19.69 -6.45 28.92
CA LYS A 15 18.82 -5.30 28.75
C LYS A 15 17.40 -5.82 28.95
N ASP A 16 16.79 -5.48 30.09
CA ASP A 16 15.37 -5.71 30.34
C ASP A 16 14.58 -5.35 29.07
N PRO A 17 13.62 -6.19 28.63
CA PRO A 17 12.89 -5.95 27.41
C PRO A 17 12.10 -4.63 27.57
N LYS A 18 12.66 -3.55 27.03
CA LYS A 18 12.00 -2.24 27.03
C LYS A 18 10.77 -2.33 26.15
N ARG A 19 9.63 -2.00 26.75
CA ARG A 19 8.35 -1.94 26.05
C ARG A 19 8.43 -0.92 24.91
N THR A 20 7.94 -1.30 23.74
CA THR A 20 7.82 -0.39 22.59
C THR A 20 6.53 0.43 22.66
N TYR A 21 6.40 1.42 21.79
CA TYR A 21 5.25 2.31 21.76
C TYR A 21 4.87 2.72 20.33
N GLN A 22 3.68 3.27 20.20
CA GLN A 22 3.16 3.84 18.96
C GLN A 22 2.84 5.31 19.19
N ILE A 23 2.82 6.12 18.15
CA ILE A 23 2.47 7.53 18.24
C ILE A 23 1.11 7.77 17.63
N VAL A 24 0.34 8.67 18.25
CA VAL A 24 -0.90 9.18 17.69
C VAL A 24 -0.83 10.70 17.69
N VAL A 25 -0.92 11.32 16.51
CA VAL A 25 -0.77 12.77 16.36
C VAL A 25 -1.58 13.29 15.17
N ALA A 26 -2.13 14.49 15.30
CA ALA A 26 -2.68 15.24 14.18
C ALA A 26 -1.73 16.41 13.86
N ALA A 27 -1.36 16.57 12.59
CA ALA A 27 -0.37 17.57 12.19
C ALA A 27 -0.72 18.20 10.84
N THR A 28 -0.45 19.49 10.69
CA THR A 28 -0.55 20.19 9.39
C THR A 28 0.56 19.77 8.43
N ARG A 29 0.49 20.18 7.16
CA ARG A 29 1.59 20.02 6.19
C ARG A 29 2.92 20.58 6.68
N ALA A 30 2.89 21.65 7.48
CA ALA A 30 4.08 22.25 8.09
C ALA A 30 4.47 21.58 9.41
N LEU A 31 3.87 20.42 9.73
CA LEU A 31 4.08 19.64 10.95
C LEU A 31 3.72 20.41 12.24
N GLY A 32 2.79 21.36 12.13
CA GLY A 32 2.21 22.07 13.27
C GLY A 32 1.14 21.24 13.95
N ILE A 33 1.16 21.17 15.28
CA ILE A 33 0.27 20.32 16.10
C ILE A 33 -0.57 21.11 17.11
N GLY A 34 -0.28 22.40 17.30
CA GLY A 34 -0.87 23.20 18.36
C GLY A 34 -0.68 24.70 18.16
N LYS A 35 -1.59 25.48 18.74
CA LYS A 35 -1.52 26.93 18.88
C LYS A 35 -2.04 27.33 20.26
N ASP A 36 -1.31 28.18 21.00
CA ASP A 36 -1.69 28.69 22.32
C ASP A 36 -2.08 27.58 23.33
N GLY A 37 -1.41 26.43 23.25
CA GLY A 37 -1.67 25.27 24.11
C GLY A 37 -2.94 24.48 23.78
N LYS A 38 -3.56 24.72 22.63
CA LYS A 38 -4.79 24.05 22.16
C LYS A 38 -4.61 23.47 20.75
N LEU A 39 -5.51 22.58 20.36
CA LEU A 39 -5.65 22.16 18.96
C LEU A 39 -6.25 23.32 18.15
N PRO A 40 -5.64 23.74 17.02
CA PRO A 40 -6.14 24.87 16.23
C PRO A 40 -7.24 24.47 15.24
N TRP A 41 -7.74 23.24 15.32
CA TRP A 41 -8.85 22.71 14.52
C TRP A 41 -9.85 21.96 15.39
N LYS A 42 -11.05 21.75 14.85
CA LYS A 42 -12.10 20.94 15.47
C LYS A 42 -12.53 19.85 14.50
N LEU A 43 -12.04 18.63 14.73
CA LEU A 43 -12.27 17.48 13.87
C LEU A 43 -12.88 16.31 14.66
N PRO A 44 -14.21 16.24 14.84
CA PRO A 44 -14.88 15.11 15.47
C PRO A 44 -14.43 13.73 14.94
N SER A 45 -14.19 13.62 13.64
CA SER A 45 -13.76 12.37 13.02
C SER A 45 -12.34 11.95 13.45
N ASP A 46 -11.44 12.92 13.64
CA ASP A 46 -10.10 12.69 14.19
C ASP A 46 -10.14 12.24 15.66
N LEU A 47 -10.94 12.92 16.48
CA LEU A 47 -11.12 12.52 17.89
C LEU A 47 -11.73 11.12 18.03
N LYS A 48 -12.66 10.76 17.15
CA LYS A 48 -13.22 9.39 17.07
C LYS A 48 -12.13 8.39 16.72
N PHE A 49 -11.33 8.66 15.69
CA PHE A 49 -10.20 7.82 15.30
C PHE A 49 -9.19 7.65 16.44
N PHE A 50 -8.77 8.75 17.08
CA PHE A 50 -7.90 8.74 18.26
C PHE A 50 -8.45 7.86 19.39
N LYS A 51 -9.75 8.02 19.71
CA LYS A 51 -10.40 7.24 20.77
C LYS A 51 -10.43 5.75 20.41
N GLU A 52 -10.90 5.40 19.23
CA GLU A 52 -10.96 4.00 18.76
C GLU A 52 -9.58 3.37 18.80
N LEU A 53 -8.59 4.01 18.18
CA LEU A 53 -7.21 3.53 18.11
C LEU A 53 -6.59 3.28 19.48
N THR A 54 -6.74 4.23 20.41
CA THR A 54 -6.09 4.16 21.73
C THR A 54 -6.86 3.33 22.75
N SER A 55 -8.15 3.03 22.54
CA SER A 55 -8.97 2.28 23.50
C SER A 55 -9.23 0.83 23.12
N THR A 56 -9.20 0.48 21.82
CA THR A 56 -9.44 -0.89 21.38
C THR A 56 -8.26 -1.80 21.69
N THR A 57 -8.54 -2.91 22.37
CA THR A 57 -7.61 -4.02 22.61
C THR A 57 -8.04 -5.25 21.81
N THR A 58 -7.09 -6.14 21.53
CA THR A 58 -7.39 -7.48 21.00
C THR A 58 -7.88 -8.39 22.12
N ASP A 59 -7.30 -8.24 23.32
CA ASP A 59 -7.72 -8.95 24.54
C ASP A 59 -8.67 -8.06 25.37
N PRO A 60 -9.95 -8.46 25.54
CA PRO A 60 -10.93 -7.66 26.29
C PRO A 60 -10.62 -7.57 27.79
N THR A 61 -9.71 -8.39 28.32
CA THR A 61 -9.28 -8.34 29.73
C THR A 61 -8.18 -7.30 29.97
N LYS A 62 -7.55 -6.80 28.90
CA LYS A 62 -6.46 -5.82 28.96
C LYS A 62 -6.94 -4.41 28.66
N LYS A 63 -6.10 -3.42 29.01
CA LYS A 63 -6.27 -2.01 28.63
C LYS A 63 -5.08 -1.55 27.79
N ASN A 64 -5.18 -0.41 27.14
CA ASN A 64 -4.02 0.27 26.57
C ASN A 64 -3.53 1.38 27.51
N ALA A 65 -2.27 1.78 27.35
CA ALA A 65 -1.70 2.94 28.04
C ALA A 65 -1.50 4.11 27.08
N VAL A 66 -1.75 5.33 27.55
CA VAL A 66 -1.49 6.59 26.84
C VAL A 66 -0.47 7.40 27.64
N ILE A 67 0.66 7.74 27.02
CA ILE A 67 1.73 8.55 27.59
C ILE A 67 1.60 9.96 27.04
N MET A 68 1.59 10.95 27.94
CA MET A 68 1.53 12.36 27.57
C MET A 68 2.32 13.27 28.50
N GLY A 69 2.69 14.46 28.03
CA GLY A 69 3.31 15.48 28.88
C GLY A 69 2.30 16.26 29.72
N ARG A 70 2.76 16.89 30.80
CA ARG A 70 1.93 17.73 31.69
C ARG A 70 1.04 18.74 30.94
N LYS A 71 1.60 19.50 29.98
CA LYS A 71 0.84 20.51 29.22
C LYS A 71 -0.28 19.87 28.38
N THR A 72 -0.03 18.69 27.81
CA THR A 72 -1.05 17.94 27.06
C THR A 72 -2.15 17.48 28.00
N TRP A 73 -1.81 16.92 29.17
CA TRP A 73 -2.77 16.58 30.22
C TRP A 73 -3.63 17.77 30.65
N GLU A 74 -3.01 18.94 30.83
CA GLU A 74 -3.69 20.18 31.20
C GLU A 74 -4.62 20.71 30.09
N SER A 75 -4.29 20.45 28.83
CA SER A 75 -5.10 20.84 27.66
C SER A 75 -6.35 19.99 27.45
N ILE A 76 -6.41 18.78 28.02
CA ILE A 76 -7.59 17.91 27.94
C ILE A 76 -8.67 18.48 28.88
N PRO A 77 -9.92 18.68 28.40
CA PRO A 77 -11.02 19.17 29.24
C PRO A 77 -11.23 18.32 30.49
N PHE A 78 -11.66 18.94 31.59
CA PHE A 78 -11.77 18.28 32.90
C PHE A 78 -12.72 17.08 32.86
N GLU A 79 -13.84 17.21 32.15
CA GLU A 79 -14.85 16.18 31.88
C GLU A 79 -14.34 15.01 31.03
N HIS A 80 -13.15 15.12 30.45
CA HIS A 80 -12.55 14.12 29.58
C HIS A 80 -11.21 13.58 30.10
N ARG A 81 -10.72 14.06 31.25
CA ARG A 81 -9.53 13.53 31.93
C ARG A 81 -9.91 12.87 33.28
N PRO A 82 -9.38 11.67 33.60
CA PRO A 82 -8.54 10.82 32.74
C PRO A 82 -9.28 10.29 31.52
N LEU A 83 -8.52 9.95 30.47
CA LEU A 83 -9.10 9.34 29.27
C LEU A 83 -9.69 7.96 29.62
N PRO A 84 -11.00 7.74 29.48
CA PRO A 84 -11.66 6.53 29.98
C PRO A 84 -11.20 5.27 29.23
N GLY A 85 -11.21 4.13 29.93
CA GLY A 85 -10.85 2.81 29.39
C GLY A 85 -9.35 2.61 29.16
N ARG A 86 -8.50 3.56 29.56
CA ARG A 86 -7.05 3.56 29.32
C ARG A 86 -6.28 3.89 30.60
N LEU A 87 -5.06 3.40 30.70
CA LEU A 87 -4.10 3.86 31.70
C LEU A 87 -3.46 5.16 31.22
N ASN A 88 -3.57 6.23 31.98
CA ASN A 88 -3.02 7.54 31.63
C ASN A 88 -1.68 7.72 32.34
N VAL A 89 -0.60 7.88 31.57
CA VAL A 89 0.76 8.09 32.11
C VAL A 89 1.19 9.53 31.81
N VAL A 90 1.31 10.34 32.86
CA VAL A 90 1.64 11.76 32.75
C VAL A 90 3.12 11.99 33.07
N LEU A 91 3.86 12.52 32.11
CA LEU A 91 5.27 12.86 32.27
C LEU A 91 5.40 14.25 32.90
N THR A 92 5.93 14.29 34.12
CA THR A 92 6.25 15.55 34.83
C THR A 92 7.43 15.39 35.79
N ARG A 93 8.21 16.47 35.93
CA ARG A 93 9.28 16.60 36.93
C ARG A 93 8.83 17.37 38.17
N SER A 94 7.74 18.14 38.06
CA SER A 94 7.16 18.83 39.21
C SER A 94 6.34 17.83 40.01
N GLY A 95 6.81 17.46 41.20
CA GLY A 95 6.12 16.56 42.12
C GLY A 95 4.84 17.13 42.73
N SER A 96 4.19 18.09 42.07
CA SER A 96 3.02 18.80 42.58
C SER A 96 1.75 17.95 42.42
N PHE A 97 1.24 17.56 43.58
CA PHE A 97 0.07 16.77 43.90
C PHE A 97 -1.26 17.38 43.41
N ASP A 98 -2.02 16.53 42.69
CA ASP A 98 -3.49 16.51 42.49
C ASP A 98 -3.84 15.49 41.38
N ILE A 99 -2.89 15.18 40.50
CA ILE A 99 -3.03 14.18 39.42
C ILE A 99 -2.97 12.73 39.96
N ALA A 100 -2.21 12.50 41.04
CA ALA A 100 -1.91 11.17 41.58
C ALA A 100 -3.08 10.48 42.31
N THR A 101 -4.20 11.18 42.55
CA THR A 101 -5.38 10.64 43.25
C THR A 101 -6.45 10.10 42.30
N ALA A 102 -6.32 10.35 40.99
CA ALA A 102 -7.27 9.86 39.99
C ALA A 102 -6.99 8.39 39.66
N GLU A 103 -8.05 7.57 39.67
CA GLU A 103 -7.97 6.17 39.28
C GLU A 103 -7.49 6.05 37.82
N ASN A 104 -6.62 5.07 37.53
CA ASN A 104 -6.02 4.84 36.21
C ASN A 104 -5.09 5.98 35.71
N VAL A 105 -4.48 6.74 36.63
CA VAL A 105 -3.43 7.73 36.31
C VAL A 105 -2.13 7.39 37.02
N VAL A 106 -1.01 7.47 36.31
CA VAL A 106 0.34 7.29 36.86
C VAL A 106 1.24 8.44 36.43
N ILE A 107 2.17 8.84 37.29
CA ILE A 107 3.13 9.90 37.04
C ILE A 107 4.52 9.31 36.85
N CYS A 108 5.23 9.74 35.81
CA CYS A 108 6.62 9.35 35.57
C CYS A 108 7.49 10.59 35.28
N GLY A 109 8.78 10.52 35.64
CA GLY A 109 9.71 11.64 35.41
C GLY A 109 10.21 11.76 33.97
N SER A 110 10.14 10.68 33.20
CA SER A 110 10.68 10.58 31.85
C SER A 110 10.00 9.47 31.03
N MET A 111 10.22 9.49 29.71
CA MET A 111 9.79 8.43 28.80
C MET A 111 10.39 7.07 29.19
N ASN A 112 11.68 7.02 29.53
CA ASN A 112 12.35 5.77 29.94
C ASN A 112 11.71 5.17 31.18
N SER A 113 11.50 5.98 32.23
CA SER A 113 10.85 5.51 33.46
C SER A 113 9.41 5.04 33.22
N ALA A 114 8.70 5.65 32.26
CA ALA A 114 7.35 5.21 31.90
C ALA A 114 7.37 3.85 31.19
N LEU A 115 8.29 3.65 30.25
CA LEU A 115 8.43 2.37 29.55
C LEU A 115 8.90 1.24 30.48
N GLU A 116 9.82 1.53 31.40
CA GLU A 116 10.27 0.59 32.44
C GLU A 116 9.12 0.19 33.37
N LEU A 117 8.34 1.16 33.85
CA LEU A 117 7.14 0.90 34.64
C LEU A 117 6.15 0.01 33.89
N LEU A 118 5.88 0.33 32.61
CA LEU A 118 4.93 -0.43 31.79
C LEU A 118 5.46 -1.82 31.38
N ALA A 119 6.76 -2.05 31.47
CA ALA A 119 7.39 -3.36 31.26
C ALA A 119 7.37 -4.23 32.54
N ALA A 120 7.09 -3.65 33.71
CA ALA A 120 7.02 -4.36 34.97
C ALA A 120 5.58 -4.78 35.37
N PRO A 121 5.41 -5.82 36.21
CA PRO A 121 4.12 -6.14 36.81
C PRO A 121 3.58 -4.98 37.68
N PRO A 122 2.26 -4.75 37.71
CA PRO A 122 1.20 -5.52 37.04
C PRO A 122 0.94 -5.08 35.59
N TYR A 123 1.63 -4.06 35.08
CA TYR A 123 1.32 -3.44 33.78
C TYR A 123 1.74 -4.28 32.57
N CYS A 124 2.81 -5.07 32.67
CA CYS A 124 3.19 -6.00 31.59
C CYS A 124 2.11 -7.07 31.30
N LEU A 125 1.29 -7.40 32.30
CA LEU A 125 0.20 -8.37 32.17
C LEU A 125 -1.14 -7.73 31.76
N SER A 126 -1.41 -6.52 32.26
CA SER A 126 -2.70 -5.84 32.11
C SER A 126 -2.76 -4.82 30.98
N ILE A 127 -1.62 -4.29 30.53
CA ILE A 127 -1.56 -3.38 29.39
C ILE A 127 -1.26 -4.17 28.12
N GLU A 128 -1.95 -3.89 27.02
CA GLU A 128 -1.68 -4.48 25.71
C GLU A 128 -0.73 -3.60 24.90
N LYS A 129 -1.15 -2.37 24.56
CA LYS A 129 -0.36 -1.42 23.76
C LYS A 129 -0.07 -0.12 24.49
N VAL A 130 0.99 0.57 24.08
CA VAL A 130 1.43 1.87 24.62
C VAL A 130 1.39 2.90 23.50
N PHE A 131 0.69 4.01 23.73
CA PHE A 131 0.57 5.12 22.78
C PHE A 131 1.14 6.40 23.37
N VAL A 132 2.03 7.08 22.64
CA VAL A 132 2.49 8.43 22.96
C VAL A 132 1.61 9.42 22.20
N ILE A 133 0.96 10.33 22.93
CA ILE A 133 -0.10 11.19 22.36
C ILE A 133 0.21 12.70 22.43
N GLY A 134 1.45 13.07 22.80
CA GLY A 134 1.87 14.46 22.96
C GLY A 134 2.67 14.72 24.24
N GLY A 135 3.18 15.92 24.48
CA GLY A 135 3.13 17.13 23.65
C GLY A 135 4.37 17.29 22.76
N GLY A 136 4.53 18.47 22.14
CA GLY A 136 5.56 18.73 21.14
C GLY A 136 6.98 18.32 21.53
N GLN A 137 7.42 18.58 22.77
CA GLN A 137 8.74 18.15 23.24
C GLN A 137 8.89 16.62 23.26
N ILE A 138 7.88 15.91 23.78
CA ILE A 138 7.91 14.44 23.87
C ILE A 138 7.91 13.86 22.46
N LEU A 139 7.02 14.34 21.58
CA LEU A 139 6.95 13.89 20.20
C LEU A 139 8.24 14.17 19.42
N LYS A 140 8.93 15.29 19.69
CA LYS A 140 10.24 15.57 19.10
C LYS A 140 11.30 14.53 19.46
N GLU A 141 11.23 13.98 20.68
CA GLU A 141 12.15 12.94 21.15
C GLU A 141 11.72 11.53 20.71
N THR A 142 10.43 11.27 20.56
CA THR A 142 9.89 9.91 20.37
C THR A 142 9.50 9.57 18.93
N LEU A 143 9.18 10.54 18.07
CA LEU A 143 8.63 10.30 16.72
C LEU A 143 9.50 9.39 15.86
N ASN A 144 10.79 9.65 15.83
CA ASN A 144 11.76 8.81 15.12
C ASN A 144 12.60 7.93 16.08
N GLY A 145 12.24 7.90 17.37
CA GLY A 145 13.00 7.19 18.41
C GLY A 145 12.94 5.68 18.25
N SER A 146 13.99 4.96 18.64
CA SER A 146 14.16 3.51 18.38
C SER A 146 13.04 2.61 18.94
N GLY A 147 12.32 3.06 19.97
CA GLY A 147 11.19 2.32 20.55
C GLY A 147 9.83 2.57 19.89
N CYS A 148 9.76 3.40 18.84
CA CYS A 148 8.50 3.70 18.14
C CYS A 148 8.24 2.71 17.00
N ASP A 149 7.22 1.86 17.13
CA ASP A 149 6.90 0.84 16.12
C ASP A 149 6.02 1.37 14.98
N ALA A 150 5.11 2.30 15.30
CA ALA A 150 4.22 2.93 14.33
C ALA A 150 3.85 4.36 14.71
N ILE A 151 3.52 5.14 13.68
CA ILE A 151 3.03 6.51 13.79
C ILE A 151 1.68 6.57 13.10
N HIS A 152 0.63 6.82 13.86
CA HIS A 152 -0.72 7.08 13.38
C HIS A 152 -0.91 8.59 13.30
N MET A 153 -0.85 9.10 12.08
CA MET A 153 -0.90 10.53 11.82
C MET A 153 -2.22 10.89 11.13
N THR A 154 -2.94 11.85 11.70
CA THR A 154 -3.96 12.59 10.97
C THR A 154 -3.27 13.74 10.26
N GLU A 155 -3.10 13.61 8.94
CA GLU A 155 -2.43 14.61 8.12
C GLU A 155 -3.45 15.66 7.66
N ILE A 156 -3.32 16.87 8.19
CA ILE A 156 -4.17 18.00 7.86
C ILE A 156 -3.56 18.74 6.69
N GLU A 157 -4.26 18.68 5.56
CA GLU A 157 -3.83 19.25 4.30
C GLU A 157 -4.09 20.76 4.21
N THR A 158 -5.00 21.25 5.05
CA THR A 158 -5.37 22.68 5.11
C THR A 158 -4.31 23.47 5.88
N SER A 159 -3.95 24.64 5.36
CA SER A 159 -2.98 25.53 6.03
C SER A 159 -3.62 26.16 7.26
N ILE A 160 -3.06 25.86 8.43
CA ILE A 160 -3.52 26.36 9.73
C ILE A 160 -2.28 26.84 10.50
N GLU A 161 -2.37 28.01 11.12
CA GLU A 161 -1.28 28.59 11.90
C GLU A 161 -1.04 27.79 13.18
N CYS A 162 0.23 27.54 13.52
CA CYS A 162 0.66 26.79 14.69
C CYS A 162 1.89 27.43 15.33
N ASP A 163 2.07 27.23 16.64
CA ASP A 163 3.27 27.63 17.40
C ASP A 163 4.08 26.42 17.92
N THR A 164 3.49 25.23 17.86
CA THR A 164 4.06 23.99 18.36
C THR A 164 4.18 23.01 17.20
N PHE A 165 5.38 22.45 17.01
CA PHE A 165 5.74 21.64 15.84
C PHE A 165 6.40 20.32 16.23
N ILE A 166 6.33 19.35 15.33
CA ILE A 166 7.01 18.04 15.43
C ILE A 166 8.01 17.85 14.28
N PRO A 167 9.03 16.98 14.43
CA PRO A 167 9.91 16.64 13.31
C PRO A 167 9.18 15.83 12.24
N PRO A 168 9.69 15.81 10.98
CA PRO A 168 9.13 14.96 9.94
C PRO A 168 9.32 13.48 10.29
N VAL A 169 8.43 12.64 9.77
CA VAL A 169 8.61 11.17 9.79
C VAL A 169 9.82 10.83 8.94
N ASP A 170 10.78 10.12 9.52
CA ASP A 170 11.97 9.69 8.80
C ASP A 170 11.64 8.53 7.85
N ALA A 171 11.65 8.82 6.54
CA ALA A 171 11.34 7.86 5.50
C ALA A 171 12.40 6.73 5.34
N SER A 172 13.57 6.87 5.98
CA SER A 172 14.55 5.77 6.07
C SER A 172 14.21 4.79 7.20
N LEU A 173 13.42 5.21 8.17
CA LEU A 173 13.00 4.41 9.32
C LEU A 173 11.56 3.91 9.19
N PHE A 174 10.71 4.56 8.41
CA PHE A 174 9.28 4.27 8.34
C PHE A 174 8.75 4.18 6.91
N GLN A 175 7.77 3.30 6.71
CA GLN A 175 6.98 3.19 5.47
C GLN A 175 5.48 3.31 5.75
N PRO A 176 4.69 3.90 4.85
CA PRO A 176 3.24 3.91 5.00
C PRO A 176 2.65 2.49 4.89
N TRP A 177 1.89 2.08 5.90
CA TRP A 177 1.07 0.87 5.90
C TRP A 177 -0.32 1.12 5.30
N TYR A 178 -0.90 2.26 5.62
CA TYR A 178 -2.26 2.63 5.23
C TYR A 178 -2.38 4.14 5.09
N SER A 179 -3.16 4.58 4.12
CA SER A 179 -3.63 5.96 3.99
C SER A 179 -5.11 5.95 3.63
N SER A 180 -5.95 6.64 4.41
CA SER A 180 -7.35 6.80 4.05
C SER A 180 -7.49 7.70 2.82
N PHE A 181 -8.65 7.62 2.17
CA PHE A 181 -9.09 8.68 1.27
C PHE A 181 -9.23 10.00 2.06
N PRO A 182 -8.98 11.15 1.43
CA PRO A 182 -9.17 12.45 2.07
C PRO A 182 -10.62 12.67 2.50
N LEU A 183 -10.79 13.21 3.71
CA LEU A 183 -12.05 13.64 4.29
C LEU A 183 -12.07 15.17 4.36
N VAL A 184 -13.26 15.76 4.33
CA VAL A 184 -13.47 17.19 4.57
C VAL A 184 -14.49 17.36 5.69
N GLU A 185 -14.08 18.00 6.78
CA GLU A 185 -14.93 18.31 7.94
C GLU A 185 -14.61 19.74 8.39
N ASN A 186 -15.63 20.58 8.58
CA ASN A 186 -15.45 21.98 8.99
C ASN A 186 -14.46 22.76 8.11
N ASN A 187 -14.53 22.57 6.78
CA ASN A 187 -13.61 23.15 5.78
C ASN A 187 -12.13 22.77 5.95
N VAL A 188 -11.84 21.73 6.73
CA VAL A 188 -10.50 21.17 6.88
C VAL A 188 -10.44 19.84 6.15
N ARG A 189 -9.58 19.77 5.13
CA ARG A 189 -9.23 18.54 4.43
C ARG A 189 -8.13 17.79 5.18
N PHE A 190 -8.31 16.51 5.44
CA PHE A 190 -7.32 15.66 6.13
C PHE A 190 -7.44 14.18 5.76
N SER A 191 -6.43 13.39 6.07
CA SER A 191 -6.43 11.94 5.91
C SER A 191 -5.79 11.23 7.11
N PHE A 192 -6.17 9.97 7.33
CA PHE A 192 -5.57 9.11 8.34
C PHE A 192 -4.47 8.26 7.72
N VAL A 193 -3.26 8.38 8.23
CA VAL A 193 -2.09 7.69 7.71
C VAL A 193 -1.45 6.90 8.84
N THR A 194 -1.08 5.66 8.57
CA THR A 194 -0.25 4.87 9.48
C THR A 194 1.07 4.59 8.82
N TYR A 195 2.15 4.98 9.50
CA TYR A 195 3.52 4.61 9.17
C TYR A 195 3.97 3.50 10.10
N VAL A 196 4.64 2.49 9.56
CA VAL A 196 5.25 1.39 10.32
C VAL A 196 6.76 1.42 10.19
N ARG A 197 7.47 1.10 11.26
CA ARG A 197 8.93 1.06 11.24
C ARG A 197 9.40 -0.03 10.28
N ILE A 198 10.36 0.32 9.42
CA ILE A 198 11.12 -0.60 8.60
C ILE A 198 12.03 -1.39 9.55
N GLN A 199 11.72 -2.67 9.76
CA GLN A 199 12.67 -3.57 10.38
C GLN A 199 13.71 -3.94 9.33
N SER A 200 14.87 -3.29 9.38
CA SER A 200 16.02 -3.66 8.54
C SER A 200 16.32 -5.13 8.75
N SER A 201 16.29 -5.92 7.68
CA SER A 201 16.74 -7.32 7.68
C SER A 201 18.27 -7.40 7.71
N VAL A 202 18.90 -6.80 8.73
CA VAL A 202 20.34 -6.91 8.99
C VAL A 202 20.58 -6.87 10.50
N GLU A 203 20.67 -8.05 11.08
CA GLU A 203 21.60 -8.48 12.14
C GLU A 203 21.52 -10.02 12.08
N ASP A 204 22.37 -10.66 11.25
CA ASP A 204 23.53 -11.39 11.76
C ASP A 204 23.62 -11.36 13.29
N PHE A 205 23.05 -12.39 13.92
CA PHE A 205 23.46 -12.78 15.27
C PHE A 205 24.97 -13.08 15.25
N PRO A 206 25.82 -12.33 15.96
CA PRO A 206 27.22 -12.70 16.11
C PRO A 206 27.32 -13.77 17.21
N GLY A 207 27.79 -14.97 16.84
CA GLY A 207 28.12 -16.09 17.74
C GLY A 207 26.95 -17.07 17.88
N VAL A 208 27.04 -18.33 17.45
CA VAL A 208 28.09 -19.31 17.77
C VAL A 208 28.28 -20.24 16.56
N ILE A 209 29.49 -20.26 15.99
CA ILE A 209 29.93 -21.42 15.22
C ILE A 209 30.21 -22.52 16.24
N ASN A 210 29.31 -23.50 16.33
CA ASN A 210 29.67 -24.88 16.62
C ASN A 210 28.56 -25.79 16.11
N GLY A 211 28.95 -26.71 15.23
CA GLY A 211 28.05 -27.59 14.51
C GLY A 211 27.27 -28.52 15.43
N ASN A 212 25.99 -28.69 15.12
CA ASN A 212 25.41 -30.00 14.88
C ASN A 212 24.04 -29.84 14.23
N SER A 213 23.87 -30.53 13.11
CA SER A 213 22.65 -30.65 12.32
C SER A 213 21.51 -31.29 13.11
N THR A 214 20.41 -30.56 13.26
CA THR A 214 19.07 -31.13 13.50
C THR A 214 18.04 -30.40 12.63
N ASN A 215 17.34 -31.20 11.80
CA ASN A 215 16.22 -30.77 10.97
C ASN A 215 15.06 -30.29 11.86
N GLY A 216 14.87 -28.98 11.91
CA GLY A 216 13.65 -28.34 12.40
C GLY A 216 13.17 -27.35 11.37
N SER A 217 12.02 -27.63 10.75
CA SER A 217 11.30 -26.67 9.90
C SER A 217 10.89 -25.47 10.76
N PHE A 218 11.75 -24.44 10.81
CA PHE A 218 11.41 -23.15 11.41
C PHE A 218 10.25 -22.55 10.64
N ASP A 219 9.11 -22.45 11.31
CA ASP A 219 7.87 -21.97 10.74
C ASP A 219 7.96 -20.45 10.49
N SER A 220 8.45 -20.09 9.31
CA SER A 220 8.57 -18.71 8.83
C SER A 220 7.24 -17.94 8.87
N ASN A 221 6.09 -18.63 8.89
CA ASN A 221 4.78 -18.00 9.07
C ASN A 221 4.57 -17.48 10.49
N LYS A 222 5.09 -18.16 11.53
CA LYS A 222 4.95 -17.72 12.92
C LYS A 222 5.73 -16.42 13.19
N LEU A 223 6.93 -16.31 12.61
CA LEU A 223 7.77 -15.10 12.61
C LEU A 223 7.12 -13.91 11.85
N MET A 224 6.35 -14.19 10.79
CA MET A 224 5.70 -13.14 9.99
C MET A 224 4.41 -12.60 10.64
N VAL A 225 3.62 -13.46 11.29
CA VAL A 225 2.46 -13.06 12.11
C VAL A 225 2.90 -12.17 13.27
N GLU A 226 4.08 -12.42 13.85
CA GLU A 226 4.67 -11.57 14.88
C GLU A 226 5.13 -10.19 14.36
N LYS A 227 5.41 -10.04 13.06
CA LYS A 227 6.10 -8.86 12.52
C LYS A 227 5.27 -7.57 12.52
N PHE A 228 3.94 -7.66 12.43
CA PHE A 228 3.03 -6.51 12.48
C PHE A 228 1.88 -6.68 13.49
N SER A 229 1.94 -7.70 14.36
CA SER A 229 0.95 -7.95 15.41
C SER A 229 0.80 -6.79 16.40
N PHE A 230 1.83 -5.93 16.49
CA PHE A 230 1.80 -4.71 17.28
C PHE A 230 0.75 -3.71 16.77
N LEU A 231 0.40 -3.73 15.48
CA LEU A 231 -0.62 -2.82 14.95
C LEU A 231 -1.99 -3.11 15.57
N PRO A 232 -2.78 -2.06 15.88
CA PRO A 232 -4.19 -2.23 16.21
C PRO A 232 -4.91 -2.96 15.06
N LYS A 233 -5.77 -3.93 15.39
CA LYS A 233 -6.48 -4.75 14.40
C LYS A 233 -7.19 -3.89 13.34
N MET A 234 -7.84 -2.80 13.75
CA MET A 234 -8.51 -1.87 12.84
C MET A 234 -7.59 -1.23 11.81
N THR A 235 -6.31 -1.07 12.13
CA THR A 235 -5.29 -0.50 11.24
C THR A 235 -4.70 -1.56 10.34
N PHE A 236 -4.44 -2.75 10.91
CA PHE A 236 -3.97 -3.90 10.15
C PHE A 236 -4.95 -4.27 9.03
N ASP A 237 -6.24 -4.41 9.36
CA ASP A 237 -7.30 -4.85 8.43
C ASP A 237 -7.63 -3.81 7.33
N ARG A 238 -7.13 -2.57 7.45
CA ARG A 238 -7.31 -1.48 6.48
C ARG A 238 -6.29 -1.49 5.34
N HIS A 239 -5.28 -2.37 5.36
CA HIS A 239 -4.33 -2.49 4.26
C HIS A 239 -5.04 -2.82 2.94
N GLU A 240 -4.82 -2.04 1.89
CA GLU A 240 -5.61 -2.11 0.65
C GLU A 240 -5.41 -3.43 -0.12
N GLU A 241 -4.30 -4.13 0.07
CA GLU A 241 -4.09 -5.48 -0.50
C GLU A 241 -5.17 -6.49 -0.03
N PHE A 242 -5.80 -6.28 1.13
CA PHE A 242 -6.90 -7.13 1.56
C PHE A 242 -8.13 -7.04 0.63
N LEU A 243 -8.27 -5.99 -0.19
CA LEU A 243 -9.32 -5.93 -1.21
C LEU A 243 -9.18 -7.07 -2.22
N TYR A 244 -7.95 -7.28 -2.72
CA TYR A 244 -7.62 -8.38 -3.62
C TYR A 244 -7.76 -9.74 -2.93
N LEU A 245 -7.18 -9.90 -1.74
CA LEU A 245 -7.18 -11.19 -1.04
C LEU A 245 -8.60 -11.64 -0.66
N LYS A 246 -9.44 -10.73 -0.16
CA LYS A 246 -10.84 -11.04 0.17
C LYS A 246 -11.63 -11.40 -1.07
N LEU A 247 -11.40 -10.73 -2.21
CA LEU A 247 -12.05 -11.07 -3.46
C LEU A 247 -11.63 -12.45 -3.98
N VAL A 248 -10.34 -12.79 -3.92
CA VAL A 248 -9.86 -14.14 -4.24
C VAL A 248 -10.51 -15.19 -3.35
N GLN A 249 -10.54 -14.96 -2.03
CA GLN A 249 -11.16 -15.86 -1.06
C GLN A 249 -12.66 -16.06 -1.35
N ASP A 250 -13.38 -14.98 -1.63
CA ASP A 250 -14.81 -14.99 -1.93
C ASP A 250 -15.11 -15.70 -3.27
N ILE A 251 -14.29 -15.51 -4.30
CA ILE A 251 -14.43 -16.26 -5.57
C ILE A 251 -14.21 -17.75 -5.34
N ILE A 252 -13.16 -18.15 -4.60
CA ILE A 252 -12.88 -19.57 -4.33
C ILE A 252 -14.00 -20.21 -3.50
N ALA A 253 -14.55 -19.50 -2.51
CA ALA A 253 -15.56 -20.04 -1.60
C ALA A 253 -16.97 -20.04 -2.20
N ASN A 254 -17.34 -18.98 -2.90
CA ASN A 254 -18.74 -18.69 -3.28
C ASN A 254 -18.95 -18.47 -4.78
N GLY A 255 -17.91 -18.54 -5.61
CA GLY A 255 -18.02 -18.30 -7.03
C GLY A 255 -18.70 -19.44 -7.78
N THR A 256 -19.26 -19.12 -8.95
CA THR A 256 -19.90 -20.10 -9.83
C THR A 256 -18.84 -20.84 -10.63
N GLN A 257 -18.90 -22.17 -10.66
CA GLN A 257 -18.07 -22.98 -11.54
C GLN A 257 -18.52 -22.82 -12.98
N LYS A 258 -17.56 -22.57 -13.88
CA LYS A 258 -17.79 -22.45 -15.32
C LYS A 258 -16.72 -23.24 -16.07
N ASP A 259 -17.10 -23.76 -17.22
CA ASP A 259 -16.13 -24.14 -18.24
C ASP A 259 -15.65 -22.88 -18.95
N ASP A 260 -14.47 -22.95 -19.57
CA ASP A 260 -13.85 -21.81 -20.24
C ASP A 260 -13.20 -22.23 -21.56
N ARG A 261 -12.83 -21.24 -22.38
CA ARG A 261 -12.27 -21.48 -23.72
C ARG A 261 -10.95 -22.25 -23.71
N THR A 262 -10.22 -22.25 -22.58
CA THR A 262 -8.91 -22.91 -22.45
C THR A 262 -9.04 -24.38 -22.04
N GLY A 263 -10.24 -24.84 -21.65
CA GLY A 263 -10.48 -26.19 -21.14
C GLY A 263 -10.02 -26.43 -19.69
N THR A 264 -9.49 -25.41 -19.00
CA THR A 264 -9.05 -25.51 -17.60
C THR A 264 -10.23 -25.47 -16.61
N GLY A 265 -11.28 -24.72 -16.97
CA GLY A 265 -12.39 -24.34 -16.11
C GLY A 265 -12.01 -23.27 -15.08
N THR A 266 -13.02 -22.54 -14.63
CA THR A 266 -12.87 -21.41 -13.71
C THR A 266 -13.90 -21.46 -12.59
N VAL A 267 -13.61 -20.76 -11.50
CA VAL A 267 -14.59 -20.32 -10.51
C VAL A 267 -14.69 -18.80 -10.59
N SER A 268 -15.88 -18.24 -10.78
CA SER A 268 -16.04 -16.83 -11.14
C SER A 268 -17.14 -16.10 -10.38
N LYS A 269 -17.01 -14.77 -10.26
CA LYS A 269 -18.08 -13.83 -9.89
C LYS A 269 -18.17 -12.73 -10.94
N PHE A 270 -19.36 -12.15 -11.10
CA PHE A 270 -19.61 -11.08 -12.06
C PHE A 270 -19.88 -9.74 -11.37
N GLY A 271 -19.20 -8.68 -11.82
CA GLY A 271 -19.42 -7.31 -11.30
C GLY A 271 -18.72 -7.06 -9.97
N CYS A 272 -17.39 -7.11 -9.96
CA CYS A 272 -16.57 -6.83 -8.78
C CYS A 272 -15.87 -5.46 -8.89
N GLN A 273 -15.45 -4.90 -7.75
CA GLN A 273 -14.74 -3.62 -7.71
C GLN A 273 -13.69 -3.59 -6.60
N MET A 274 -12.54 -2.97 -6.89
CA MET A 274 -11.51 -2.62 -5.91
C MET A 274 -11.09 -1.15 -6.11
N ARG A 275 -10.63 -0.47 -5.04
CA ARG A 275 -10.15 0.91 -5.09
C ARG A 275 -8.86 1.05 -4.30
N PHE A 276 -7.85 1.66 -4.90
CA PHE A 276 -6.51 1.83 -4.34
C PHE A 276 -6.12 3.30 -4.31
N ASN A 277 -5.48 3.74 -3.23
CA ASN A 277 -5.03 5.12 -3.04
C ASN A 277 -3.60 5.29 -3.60
N LEU A 278 -3.39 6.23 -4.53
CA LEU A 278 -2.11 6.43 -5.20
C LEU A 278 -1.28 7.61 -4.64
N ARG A 279 -1.79 8.30 -3.60
CA ARG A 279 -1.18 9.54 -3.08
C ARG A 279 0.16 9.31 -2.38
N LYS A 280 0.32 8.18 -1.69
CA LYS A 280 1.50 7.90 -0.83
C LYS A 280 2.25 6.63 -1.19
N THR A 281 1.52 5.56 -1.52
CA THR A 281 2.09 4.25 -1.86
C THR A 281 1.72 3.89 -3.29
N PHE A 282 2.26 2.78 -3.77
CA PHE A 282 1.98 2.23 -5.08
C PHE A 282 1.44 0.80 -4.93
N PRO A 283 0.23 0.48 -5.43
CA PRO A 283 -0.45 -0.79 -5.16
C PRO A 283 0.17 -1.96 -5.94
N LEU A 284 1.38 -2.35 -5.55
CA LEU A 284 2.08 -3.53 -6.04
C LEU A 284 2.02 -4.61 -4.97
N LEU A 285 1.27 -5.68 -5.24
CA LEU A 285 1.00 -6.73 -4.26
C LEU A 285 2.29 -7.28 -3.62
N THR A 286 2.19 -7.55 -2.32
CA THR A 286 3.31 -8.01 -1.49
C THR A 286 3.15 -9.46 -1.05
N THR A 287 1.94 -10.01 -1.03
CA THR A 287 1.68 -11.43 -0.71
C THR A 287 2.23 -12.40 -1.76
N LYS A 288 2.62 -11.89 -2.94
CA LYS A 288 3.48 -12.56 -3.92
C LYS A 288 4.30 -11.53 -4.69
N LYS A 289 5.51 -11.92 -5.12
CA LYS A 289 6.34 -11.08 -6.00
C LYS A 289 5.66 -10.91 -7.37
N VAL A 290 5.37 -9.67 -7.74
CA VAL A 290 4.84 -9.28 -9.05
C VAL A 290 5.99 -8.93 -9.99
N PHE A 291 5.85 -9.27 -11.28
CA PHE A 291 6.88 -9.00 -12.29
C PHE A 291 6.89 -7.52 -12.72
N TRP A 292 7.39 -6.65 -11.85
CA TRP A 292 7.40 -5.19 -12.04
C TRP A 292 7.99 -4.72 -13.38
N ARG A 293 9.15 -5.27 -13.78
CA ARG A 293 9.77 -4.90 -15.06
C ARG A 293 8.86 -5.20 -16.25
N GLY A 294 8.14 -6.33 -16.20
CA GLY A 294 7.12 -6.64 -17.20
C GLY A 294 6.00 -5.61 -17.24
N VAL A 295 5.49 -5.18 -16.08
CA VAL A 295 4.44 -4.15 -15.97
C VAL A 295 4.86 -2.86 -16.65
N VAL A 296 6.07 -2.38 -16.35
CA VAL A 296 6.60 -1.13 -16.90
C VAL A 296 6.79 -1.24 -18.41
N GLU A 297 7.49 -2.27 -18.88
CA GLU A 297 7.82 -2.41 -20.30
C GLU A 297 6.58 -2.66 -21.17
N GLU A 298 5.60 -3.42 -20.69
CA GLU A 298 4.33 -3.59 -21.39
C GLU A 298 3.54 -2.29 -21.47
N LEU A 299 3.49 -1.51 -20.38
CA LEU A 299 2.78 -0.24 -20.41
C LEU A 299 3.45 0.76 -21.37
N LEU A 300 4.78 0.85 -21.38
CA LEU A 300 5.51 1.67 -22.36
C LEU A 300 5.29 1.18 -23.79
N TRP A 301 5.19 -0.13 -23.99
CA TRP A 301 4.83 -0.72 -25.28
C TRP A 301 3.42 -0.31 -25.73
N PHE A 302 2.42 -0.36 -24.84
CA PHE A 302 1.08 0.15 -25.12
C PHE A 302 1.09 1.66 -25.42
N ILE A 303 1.78 2.46 -24.62
CA ILE A 303 1.90 3.90 -24.84
C ILE A 303 2.48 4.16 -26.23
N SER A 304 3.54 3.46 -26.64
CA SER A 304 4.15 3.65 -27.96
C SER A 304 3.26 3.30 -29.17
N GLY A 305 2.09 2.67 -28.95
CA GLY A 305 1.23 2.20 -30.03
C GLY A 305 1.70 0.91 -30.69
N SER A 306 2.80 0.31 -30.23
CA SER A 306 3.38 -0.90 -30.80
C SER A 306 2.45 -2.12 -30.64
N THR A 307 2.45 -2.98 -31.66
CA THR A 307 1.71 -4.24 -31.73
C THR A 307 2.63 -5.45 -31.96
N ASN A 308 3.95 -5.20 -32.01
CA ASN A 308 4.98 -6.21 -32.21
C ASN A 308 5.45 -6.78 -30.87
N ALA A 309 5.09 -8.02 -30.55
CA ALA A 309 5.52 -8.72 -29.34
C ALA A 309 7.05 -8.92 -29.28
N LYS A 310 7.76 -8.92 -30.42
CA LYS A 310 9.22 -9.08 -30.47
C LYS A 310 9.95 -7.93 -29.76
N VAL A 311 9.37 -6.73 -29.73
CA VAL A 311 9.93 -5.58 -28.97
C VAL A 311 10.00 -5.89 -27.47
N LEU A 312 9.03 -6.63 -26.94
CA LEU A 312 9.05 -7.10 -25.55
C LEU A 312 10.02 -8.28 -25.37
N GLN A 313 10.06 -9.22 -26.32
CA GLN A 313 10.97 -10.37 -26.29
C GLN A 313 12.44 -9.95 -26.30
N GLU A 314 12.82 -8.96 -27.11
CA GLU A 314 14.17 -8.39 -27.16
C GLU A 314 14.61 -7.81 -25.81
N LYS A 315 13.64 -7.39 -24.98
CA LYS A 315 13.87 -6.92 -23.61
C LYS A 315 13.80 -8.05 -22.57
N GLY A 316 13.56 -9.29 -22.99
CA GLY A 316 13.38 -10.45 -22.12
C GLY A 316 12.01 -10.50 -21.42
N ILE A 317 10.99 -9.90 -22.03
CA ILE A 317 9.61 -9.87 -21.52
C ILE A 317 8.74 -10.78 -22.40
N HIS A 318 8.33 -11.92 -21.85
CA HIS A 318 7.72 -13.04 -22.60
C HIS A 318 6.21 -13.24 -22.33
N ILE A 319 5.53 -12.20 -21.84
CA ILE A 319 4.13 -12.31 -21.38
C ILE A 319 3.12 -12.48 -22.54
N TRP A 320 3.51 -12.11 -23.77
CA TRP A 320 2.69 -12.22 -24.98
C TRP A 320 3.06 -13.38 -25.89
N ASP A 321 4.13 -14.13 -25.59
CA ASP A 321 4.70 -15.15 -26.49
C ASP A 321 3.67 -16.22 -26.87
N GLY A 322 2.88 -16.69 -25.90
CA GLY A 322 1.83 -17.69 -26.15
C GLY A 322 0.81 -17.21 -27.18
N ASN A 323 0.30 -15.98 -27.01
CA ASN A 323 -0.70 -15.37 -27.88
C ASN A 323 -0.14 -14.83 -29.21
N ALA A 324 1.18 -14.70 -29.32
CA ALA A 324 1.86 -14.23 -30.52
C ALA A 324 2.48 -15.36 -31.37
N SER A 325 2.47 -16.59 -30.85
CA SER A 325 3.05 -17.76 -31.51
C SER A 325 2.34 -18.09 -32.82
N ARG A 326 3.09 -18.68 -33.76
CA ARG A 326 2.53 -19.16 -35.04
C ARG A 326 1.33 -20.09 -34.83
N GLU A 327 1.48 -21.07 -33.94
CA GLU A 327 0.44 -22.07 -33.63
C GLU A 327 -0.85 -21.40 -33.13
N TYR A 328 -0.74 -20.45 -32.21
CA TYR A 328 -1.91 -19.75 -31.67
C TYR A 328 -2.59 -18.89 -32.73
N LEU A 329 -1.84 -18.10 -33.49
CA LEU A 329 -2.38 -17.24 -34.55
C LEU A 329 -3.12 -18.08 -35.62
N ASP A 330 -2.59 -19.24 -35.99
CA ASP A 330 -3.25 -20.16 -36.93
C ASP A 330 -4.55 -20.73 -36.33
N SER A 331 -4.54 -21.08 -35.04
CA SER A 331 -5.71 -21.63 -34.34
C SER A 331 -6.91 -20.69 -34.29
N ILE A 332 -6.66 -19.38 -34.37
CA ILE A 332 -7.69 -18.33 -34.37
C ILE A 332 -7.96 -17.74 -35.77
N GLY A 333 -7.38 -18.33 -36.82
CA GLY A 333 -7.63 -17.96 -38.21
C GLY A 333 -6.82 -16.78 -38.74
N LEU A 334 -5.78 -16.34 -38.04
CA LEU A 334 -4.86 -15.27 -38.46
C LEU A 334 -3.64 -15.84 -39.20
N VAL A 335 -3.87 -16.66 -40.22
CA VAL A 335 -2.82 -17.42 -40.93
C VAL A 335 -1.81 -16.55 -41.68
N ASP A 336 -2.24 -15.42 -42.22
CA ASP A 336 -1.37 -14.47 -42.96
C ASP A 336 -0.64 -13.48 -42.03
N ARG A 337 -0.90 -13.53 -40.72
CA ARG A 337 -0.28 -12.64 -39.74
C ARG A 337 1.15 -13.08 -39.47
N GLU A 338 2.14 -12.20 -39.41
CA GLU A 338 3.49 -12.61 -39.01
C GLU A 338 3.52 -13.08 -37.54
N GLU A 339 4.34 -14.07 -37.21
CA GLU A 339 4.59 -14.44 -35.81
C GLU A 339 5.14 -13.21 -35.04
N GLY A 340 4.56 -12.93 -33.88
CA GLY A 340 4.84 -11.71 -33.11
C GLY A 340 3.86 -10.55 -33.36
N ASP A 341 3.10 -10.55 -34.46
CA ASP A 341 2.12 -9.49 -34.77
C ASP A 341 0.78 -9.79 -34.07
N LEU A 342 0.50 -9.02 -33.01
CA LEU A 342 -0.72 -9.20 -32.21
C LEU A 342 -1.97 -8.56 -32.86
N GLY A 343 -1.82 -7.89 -34.00
CA GLY A 343 -2.88 -7.11 -34.62
C GLY A 343 -3.14 -5.77 -33.90
N PRO A 344 -4.26 -5.09 -34.20
CA PRO A 344 -4.57 -3.76 -33.67
C PRO A 344 -5.06 -3.80 -32.21
N VAL A 345 -4.24 -4.35 -31.31
CA VAL A 345 -4.53 -4.50 -29.87
C VAL A 345 -4.23 -3.21 -29.10
N TYR A 346 -4.76 -3.11 -27.88
CA TYR A 346 -4.45 -2.10 -26.83
C TYR A 346 -3.81 -0.79 -27.32
N GLY A 347 -2.47 -0.72 -27.35
CA GLY A 347 -1.70 0.47 -27.70
C GLY A 347 -2.05 1.04 -29.08
N PHE A 348 -2.27 0.18 -30.07
CA PHE A 348 -2.74 0.62 -31.38
C PHE A 348 -4.08 1.34 -31.28
N GLN A 349 -5.02 0.79 -30.52
CA GLN A 349 -6.31 1.46 -30.30
C GLN A 349 -6.14 2.75 -29.49
N TRP A 350 -5.16 2.83 -28.58
CA TRP A 350 -4.89 4.04 -27.81
C TRP A 350 -4.34 5.18 -28.66
N ARG A 351 -3.45 4.90 -29.60
CA ARG A 351 -2.75 5.92 -30.42
C ARG A 351 -3.35 6.13 -31.81
N HIS A 352 -4.06 5.12 -32.32
CA HIS A 352 -4.51 5.04 -33.71
C HIS A 352 -5.95 4.51 -33.83
N PHE A 353 -6.85 4.89 -32.91
CA PHE A 353 -8.22 4.37 -32.89
C PHE A 353 -8.93 4.59 -34.23
N GLY A 354 -9.44 3.50 -34.82
CA GLY A 354 -10.14 3.54 -36.11
C GLY A 354 -9.23 3.60 -37.35
N ALA A 355 -7.90 3.59 -37.20
CA ALA A 355 -6.99 3.43 -38.32
C ALA A 355 -7.09 2.01 -38.92
N LYS A 356 -6.91 1.89 -40.24
CA LYS A 356 -6.91 0.59 -40.91
C LYS A 356 -5.60 -0.15 -40.63
N TYR A 357 -5.65 -1.19 -39.82
CA TYR A 357 -4.49 -2.03 -39.55
C TYR A 357 -4.02 -2.78 -40.81
N THR A 358 -2.70 -2.82 -41.01
CA THR A 358 -2.05 -3.62 -42.06
C THR A 358 -1.17 -4.70 -41.43
N ASN A 359 -0.06 -4.30 -40.81
CA ASN A 359 0.86 -5.17 -40.06
C ASN A 359 1.59 -4.37 -38.96
N MET A 360 2.36 -5.06 -38.13
CA MET A 360 3.11 -4.48 -37.01
C MET A 360 4.32 -3.61 -37.38
N HIS A 361 4.72 -3.55 -38.66
CA HIS A 361 5.89 -2.79 -39.14
C HIS A 361 5.50 -1.47 -39.82
N ALA A 362 4.21 -1.25 -40.09
CA ALA A 362 3.74 -0.04 -40.74
C ALA A 362 3.81 1.19 -39.83
N ASP A 363 4.05 2.35 -40.43
CA ASP A 363 3.97 3.64 -39.74
C ASP A 363 2.52 4.12 -39.71
N TYR A 364 1.95 4.19 -38.51
CA TYR A 364 0.59 4.68 -38.26
C TYR A 364 0.54 6.13 -37.77
N THR A 365 1.66 6.85 -37.79
CA THR A 365 1.73 8.26 -37.36
C THR A 365 0.68 9.10 -38.08
N GLY A 366 -0.14 9.83 -37.31
CA GLY A 366 -1.22 10.67 -37.83
C GLY A 366 -2.44 9.92 -38.37
N GLN A 367 -2.48 8.58 -38.27
CA GLN A 367 -3.65 7.79 -38.65
C GLN A 367 -4.53 7.48 -37.43
N GLY A 368 -5.85 7.49 -37.65
CA GLY A 368 -6.83 7.25 -36.59
C GLY A 368 -6.93 8.42 -35.61
N PHE A 369 -7.43 8.13 -34.41
CA PHE A 369 -7.54 9.10 -33.32
C PHE A 369 -6.62 8.71 -32.15
N ASP A 370 -5.74 9.62 -31.76
CA ASP A 370 -4.85 9.45 -30.60
C ASP A 370 -5.59 9.80 -29.31
N GLN A 371 -6.20 8.79 -28.71
CA GLN A 371 -6.97 8.92 -27.47
C GLN A 371 -6.07 9.27 -26.27
N LEU A 372 -4.82 8.80 -26.25
CA LEU A 372 -3.92 9.05 -25.12
C LEU A 372 -3.55 10.54 -25.06
N LEU A 373 -3.22 11.14 -26.19
CA LEU A 373 -2.93 12.57 -26.27
C LEU A 373 -4.17 13.43 -26.00
N ASP A 374 -5.36 13.03 -26.50
CA ASP A 374 -6.63 13.70 -26.19
C ASP A 374 -6.95 13.66 -24.68
N VAL A 375 -6.71 12.54 -24.01
CA VAL A 375 -6.85 12.42 -22.55
C VAL A 375 -5.90 13.38 -21.82
N ILE A 376 -4.63 13.42 -22.22
CA ILE A 376 -3.63 14.30 -21.60
C ILE A 376 -3.98 15.77 -21.82
N ASP A 377 -4.42 16.12 -23.03
CA ASP A 377 -4.84 17.47 -23.39
C ASP A 377 -6.04 17.93 -22.56
N LYS A 378 -7.10 17.11 -22.48
CA LYS A 378 -8.27 17.40 -21.64
C LYS A 378 -7.93 17.54 -20.16
N ILE A 379 -7.05 16.70 -19.62
CA ILE A 379 -6.65 16.84 -18.21
C ILE A 379 -5.94 18.19 -17.96
N LYS A 380 -5.15 18.67 -18.93
CA LYS A 380 -4.44 19.96 -18.82
C LYS A 380 -5.35 21.16 -19.03
N ASN A 381 -6.26 21.08 -20.01
CA ASN A 381 -6.96 22.23 -20.55
C ASN A 381 -8.47 22.25 -20.20
N GLU A 382 -9.08 21.09 -20.01
CA GLU A 382 -10.51 20.91 -19.72
C GLU A 382 -10.74 19.88 -18.57
N PRO A 383 -10.15 20.08 -17.38
CA PRO A 383 -10.12 19.05 -16.32
C PRO A 383 -11.50 18.64 -15.79
N ASP A 384 -12.50 19.53 -15.89
CA ASP A 384 -13.89 19.25 -15.50
C ASP A 384 -14.68 18.47 -16.57
N ASP A 385 -14.06 18.16 -17.73
CA ASP A 385 -14.70 17.33 -18.75
C ASP A 385 -15.00 15.94 -18.19
N ARG A 386 -16.22 15.47 -18.45
CA ARG A 386 -16.71 14.15 -18.05
C ARG A 386 -16.43 13.07 -19.10
N ARG A 387 -15.74 13.42 -20.19
CA ARG A 387 -15.47 12.58 -21.38
C ARG A 387 -13.99 12.27 -21.53
N ILE A 388 -13.21 12.36 -20.46
CA ILE A 388 -11.80 11.97 -20.43
C ILE A 388 -11.73 10.44 -20.37
N VAL A 389 -11.80 9.79 -21.54
CA VAL A 389 -11.93 8.34 -21.67
C VAL A 389 -10.97 7.82 -22.74
N ILE A 390 -10.37 6.66 -22.48
CA ILE A 390 -9.57 5.90 -23.44
C ILE A 390 -10.15 4.49 -23.58
N SER A 391 -10.31 3.99 -24.80
CA SER A 391 -10.88 2.67 -25.09
C SER A 391 -9.99 1.85 -26.01
N ALA A 392 -9.75 0.59 -25.64
CA ALA A 392 -9.20 -0.43 -26.53
C ALA A 392 -10.30 -1.24 -27.24
N TRP A 393 -11.57 -1.10 -26.85
CA TRP A 393 -12.64 -1.91 -27.40
C TRP A 393 -13.19 -1.34 -28.71
N ASN A 394 -12.70 -1.86 -29.84
CA ASN A 394 -13.18 -1.53 -31.18
C ASN A 394 -13.84 -2.75 -31.84
N PRO A 395 -15.19 -2.82 -31.89
CA PRO A 395 -15.92 -3.94 -32.47
C PRO A 395 -15.51 -4.30 -33.91
N SER A 396 -15.14 -3.32 -34.73
CA SER A 396 -14.74 -3.55 -36.13
C SER A 396 -13.41 -4.28 -36.25
N ASP A 397 -12.53 -4.12 -35.28
CA ASP A 397 -11.17 -4.68 -35.30
C ASP A 397 -11.03 -5.97 -34.49
N LEU A 398 -12.02 -6.37 -33.70
CA LEU A 398 -11.90 -7.53 -32.79
C LEU A 398 -11.43 -8.82 -33.48
N LYS A 399 -11.85 -9.05 -34.73
CA LYS A 399 -11.44 -10.24 -35.51
C LYS A 399 -10.01 -10.17 -36.03
N LEU A 400 -9.37 -9.01 -35.97
CA LEU A 400 -7.98 -8.78 -36.39
C LEU A 400 -6.99 -8.93 -35.23
N MET A 401 -7.49 -8.97 -33.99
CA MET A 401 -6.69 -8.99 -32.78
C MET A 401 -6.38 -10.43 -32.37
N ALA A 402 -5.12 -10.70 -32.02
CA ALA A 402 -4.72 -11.99 -31.47
C ALA A 402 -5.49 -12.32 -30.17
N LEU A 403 -5.75 -11.31 -29.34
CA LEU A 403 -6.58 -11.44 -28.16
C LEU A 403 -7.45 -10.18 -27.97
N PRO A 404 -8.79 -10.31 -27.89
CA PRO A 404 -9.65 -9.18 -27.58
C PRO A 404 -9.26 -8.50 -26.25
N PRO A 405 -9.27 -7.16 -26.14
CA PRO A 405 -8.79 -6.45 -24.96
C PRO A 405 -9.49 -6.88 -23.67
N CYS A 406 -8.72 -7.26 -22.65
CA CYS A 406 -9.25 -7.60 -21.33
C CYS A 406 -9.64 -6.34 -20.55
N HIS A 407 -8.70 -5.41 -20.37
CA HIS A 407 -8.96 -4.06 -19.86
C HIS A 407 -9.44 -3.18 -21.01
N MET A 408 -10.76 -3.01 -21.09
CA MET A 408 -11.44 -2.50 -22.29
C MET A 408 -11.35 -0.99 -22.42
N PHE A 409 -11.60 -0.27 -21.33
CA PHE A 409 -11.55 1.18 -21.32
C PHE A 409 -11.21 1.69 -19.93
N ALA A 410 -10.72 2.92 -19.87
CA ALA A 410 -10.54 3.65 -18.64
C ALA A 410 -11.10 5.07 -18.76
N GLN A 411 -11.69 5.55 -17.69
CA GLN A 411 -12.15 6.92 -17.53
C GLN A 411 -11.27 7.61 -16.48
N PHE A 412 -10.87 8.84 -16.78
CA PHE A 412 -10.14 9.69 -15.87
C PHE A 412 -11.06 10.76 -15.28
N TYR A 413 -10.72 11.21 -14.08
CA TYR A 413 -11.50 12.19 -13.35
C TYR A 413 -10.55 13.12 -12.59
N VAL A 414 -10.66 14.42 -12.84
CA VAL A 414 -9.91 15.44 -12.11
C VAL A 414 -10.83 16.08 -11.07
N ALA A 415 -10.41 16.09 -9.81
CA ALA A 415 -11.08 16.83 -8.76
C ALA A 415 -10.11 17.18 -7.64
N ASN A 416 -10.31 18.34 -7.01
CA ASN A 416 -9.49 18.79 -5.87
C ASN A 416 -7.98 18.79 -6.14
N GLY A 417 -7.58 19.07 -7.39
CA GLY A 417 -6.18 19.04 -7.84
C GLY A 417 -5.61 17.62 -7.94
N GLU A 418 -6.45 16.60 -8.07
CA GLU A 418 -6.05 15.19 -8.15
C GLU A 418 -6.63 14.47 -9.37
N LEU A 419 -5.83 13.60 -9.98
CA LEU A 419 -6.23 12.72 -11.09
C LEU A 419 -6.53 11.32 -10.59
N SER A 420 -7.77 10.86 -10.77
CA SER A 420 -8.18 9.47 -10.53
C SER A 420 -8.47 8.74 -11.85
N CYS A 421 -8.37 7.42 -11.83
CA CYS A 421 -8.63 6.55 -12.97
C CYS A 421 -9.57 5.42 -12.56
N GLN A 422 -10.65 5.21 -13.32
CA GLN A 422 -11.48 4.01 -13.24
C GLN A 422 -11.29 3.18 -14.51
N MET A 423 -10.84 1.94 -14.36
CA MET A 423 -10.65 1.00 -15.47
C MET A 423 -11.70 -0.12 -15.40
N TYR A 424 -12.33 -0.42 -16.53
CA TYR A 424 -13.24 -1.56 -16.69
C TYR A 424 -12.52 -2.72 -17.40
N GLN A 425 -12.47 -3.87 -16.72
CA GLN A 425 -11.90 -5.11 -17.24
C GLN A 425 -12.98 -6.17 -17.41
N ARG A 426 -13.31 -6.57 -18.65
CA ARG A 426 -14.37 -7.56 -18.92
C ARG A 426 -14.08 -8.94 -18.35
N SER A 427 -12.81 -9.30 -18.27
CA SER A 427 -12.36 -10.64 -17.90
C SER A 427 -11.02 -10.53 -17.17
N ALA A 428 -10.99 -11.05 -15.95
CA ALA A 428 -9.91 -10.80 -15.01
C ALA A 428 -9.47 -12.09 -14.33
N ASP A 429 -8.33 -12.62 -14.78
CA ASP A 429 -7.64 -13.71 -14.09
C ASP A 429 -7.07 -13.17 -12.78
N MET A 430 -7.67 -13.58 -11.66
CA MET A 430 -7.27 -13.18 -10.32
C MET A 430 -5.91 -13.76 -9.91
N GLY A 431 -5.46 -14.86 -10.52
CA GLY A 431 -4.19 -15.53 -10.26
C GLY A 431 -3.00 -14.77 -10.83
N LEU A 432 -3.06 -14.46 -12.13
CA LEU A 432 -1.95 -13.84 -12.86
C LEU A 432 -2.24 -12.40 -13.28
N GLY A 433 -3.34 -12.16 -14.00
CA GLY A 433 -3.63 -10.89 -14.67
C GLY A 433 -3.88 -9.73 -13.72
N VAL A 434 -4.78 -9.88 -12.74
CA VAL A 434 -5.23 -8.78 -11.87
C VAL A 434 -4.09 -8.08 -11.12
N PRO A 435 -3.15 -8.78 -10.46
CA PRO A 435 -1.99 -8.13 -9.85
C PRO A 435 -1.19 -7.26 -10.83
N PHE A 436 -1.07 -7.70 -12.08
CA PHE A 436 -0.39 -6.99 -13.15
C PHE A 436 -1.21 -5.77 -13.60
N ASN A 437 -2.52 -5.93 -13.77
CA ASN A 437 -3.42 -4.87 -14.23
C ASN A 437 -3.59 -3.76 -13.18
N ILE A 438 -3.61 -4.09 -11.88
CA ILE A 438 -3.62 -3.09 -10.79
C ILE A 438 -2.38 -2.21 -10.90
N ALA A 439 -1.19 -2.82 -11.00
CA ALA A 439 0.06 -2.09 -11.09
C ALA A 439 0.15 -1.27 -12.40
N SER A 440 -0.30 -1.84 -13.53
CA SER A 440 -0.23 -1.18 -14.84
C SER A 440 -1.07 0.10 -14.90
N TYR A 441 -2.34 0.05 -14.51
CA TYR A 441 -3.20 1.25 -14.55
C TYR A 441 -2.92 2.22 -13.40
N ALA A 442 -2.45 1.75 -12.24
CA ALA A 442 -1.91 2.64 -11.22
C ALA A 442 -0.68 3.42 -11.76
N LEU A 443 0.22 2.74 -12.50
CA LEU A 443 1.37 3.37 -13.12
C LEU A 443 0.96 4.37 -14.20
N LEU A 444 0.05 3.98 -15.11
CA LEU A 444 -0.49 4.89 -16.14
C LEU A 444 -1.08 6.16 -15.53
N THR A 445 -1.88 6.00 -14.46
CA THR A 445 -2.49 7.13 -13.76
C THR A 445 -1.42 8.07 -13.19
N ARG A 446 -0.37 7.52 -12.56
CA ARG A 446 0.72 8.33 -12.02
C ARG A 446 1.58 8.97 -13.12
N MET A 447 1.78 8.31 -14.26
CA MET A 447 2.48 8.88 -15.43
C MET A 447 1.71 10.06 -16.02
N ILE A 448 0.40 9.91 -16.25
CA ILE A 448 -0.45 10.99 -16.77
C ILE A 448 -0.51 12.14 -15.76
N ALA A 449 -0.71 11.85 -14.47
CA ALA A 449 -0.71 12.85 -13.42
C ALA A 449 0.61 13.66 -13.43
N HIS A 450 1.75 12.98 -13.57
CA HIS A 450 3.07 13.58 -13.63
C HIS A 450 3.28 14.51 -14.83
N VAL A 451 2.91 14.09 -16.05
CA VAL A 451 3.07 14.92 -17.25
C VAL A 451 2.04 16.06 -17.34
N CYS A 452 0.98 15.99 -16.54
CA CYS A 452 -0.03 17.03 -16.38
C CYS A 452 0.18 17.91 -15.13
N ASP A 453 1.26 17.70 -14.38
CA ASP A 453 1.58 18.44 -13.15
C ASP A 453 0.44 18.45 -12.10
N ILE A 454 -0.23 17.31 -11.95
CA ILE A 454 -1.33 17.11 -11.02
C ILE A 454 -1.05 15.97 -10.05
N THR A 455 -1.67 15.99 -8.87
CA THR A 455 -1.46 14.94 -7.85
C THR A 455 -2.19 13.65 -8.25
N PRO A 456 -1.60 12.46 -8.11
CA PRO A 456 -2.34 11.22 -8.32
C PRO A 456 -3.36 10.99 -7.19
N GLY A 457 -4.61 10.72 -7.55
CA GLY A 457 -5.71 10.41 -6.65
C GLY A 457 -5.88 8.90 -6.47
N ASP A 458 -6.93 8.33 -7.06
CA ASP A 458 -7.31 6.93 -6.84
C ASP A 458 -7.27 6.11 -8.13
N PHE A 459 -6.97 4.82 -7.99
CA PHE A 459 -7.23 3.83 -9.03
C PHE A 459 -8.43 2.95 -8.62
N ILE A 460 -9.46 2.91 -9.46
CA ILE A 460 -10.65 2.08 -9.30
C ILE A 460 -10.61 0.99 -10.37
N HIS A 461 -10.60 -0.27 -9.94
CA HIS A 461 -10.63 -1.44 -10.82
C HIS A 461 -12.03 -2.04 -10.82
N VAL A 462 -12.77 -1.85 -11.90
CA VAL A 462 -14.10 -2.44 -12.12
C VAL A 462 -13.92 -3.69 -12.97
N ILE A 463 -14.47 -4.81 -12.51
CA ILE A 463 -14.28 -6.12 -13.13
C ILE A 463 -15.64 -6.69 -13.53
N GLY A 464 -15.75 -7.12 -14.79
CA GLY A 464 -16.82 -7.96 -15.29
C GLY A 464 -16.70 -9.37 -14.72
N ASP A 465 -16.18 -10.31 -15.51
CA ASP A 465 -15.93 -11.70 -15.07
C ASP A 465 -14.61 -11.80 -14.29
N ALA A 466 -14.72 -11.75 -12.95
CA ALA A 466 -13.60 -11.98 -12.03
C ALA A 466 -13.49 -13.48 -11.75
N HIS A 467 -12.38 -14.10 -12.14
CA HIS A 467 -12.27 -15.56 -12.07
C HIS A 467 -10.92 -16.06 -11.57
N VAL A 468 -10.97 -17.24 -10.96
CA VAL A 468 -9.82 -18.05 -10.59
C VAL A 468 -9.85 -19.30 -11.45
N TYR A 469 -8.79 -19.56 -12.20
CA TYR A 469 -8.63 -20.83 -12.89
C TYR A 469 -8.53 -21.99 -11.88
N LYS A 470 -9.12 -23.14 -12.21
CA LYS A 470 -9.11 -24.31 -11.31
C LYS A 470 -7.69 -24.73 -10.92
N ASN A 471 -6.72 -24.64 -11.83
CA ASN A 471 -5.31 -24.92 -11.58
C ASN A 471 -4.58 -23.87 -10.71
N HIS A 472 -5.20 -22.71 -10.43
CA HIS A 472 -4.65 -21.66 -9.57
C HIS A 472 -5.25 -21.67 -8.15
N VAL A 473 -6.31 -22.44 -7.88
CA VAL A 473 -6.96 -22.48 -6.56
C VAL A 473 -5.96 -22.81 -5.45
N ARG A 474 -5.18 -23.89 -5.61
CA ARG A 474 -4.18 -24.29 -4.60
C ARG A 474 -3.07 -23.24 -4.42
N PRO A 475 -2.40 -22.73 -5.48
CA PRO A 475 -1.46 -21.61 -5.37
C PRO A 475 -2.03 -20.37 -4.66
N LEU A 476 -3.28 -20.02 -4.95
CA LEU A 476 -3.95 -18.87 -4.31
C LEU A 476 -4.30 -19.14 -2.85
N GLN A 477 -4.68 -20.36 -2.49
CA GLN A 477 -4.86 -20.75 -1.08
C GLN A 477 -3.54 -20.62 -0.29
N GLU A 478 -2.39 -20.92 -0.90
CA GLU A 478 -1.08 -20.63 -0.28
C GLU A 478 -0.80 -19.12 -0.18
N GLN A 479 -1.20 -18.34 -1.19
CA GLN A 479 -1.09 -16.88 -1.13
C GLN A 479 -1.93 -16.30 0.02
N LEU A 480 -3.16 -16.79 0.24
CA LEU A 480 -4.08 -16.32 1.27
C LEU A 480 -3.57 -16.54 2.70
N LYS A 481 -2.59 -17.43 2.91
CA LYS A 481 -1.93 -17.64 4.22
C LYS A 481 -0.88 -16.57 4.53
N LYS A 482 -0.45 -15.79 3.54
CA LYS A 482 0.59 -14.77 3.68
C LYS A 482 -0.05 -13.44 4.06
N HIS A 483 0.45 -12.80 5.11
CA HIS A 483 0.03 -11.45 5.47
C HIS A 483 0.64 -10.40 4.53
N PRO A 484 -0.11 -9.35 4.16
CA PRO A 484 0.45 -8.20 3.47
C PRO A 484 1.60 -7.56 4.23
N LYS A 485 2.50 -6.94 3.47
CA LYS A 485 3.55 -6.02 3.94
C LYS A 485 3.25 -4.62 3.35
N PRO A 486 3.86 -3.54 3.86
CA PRO A 486 3.70 -2.21 3.29
C PRO A 486 3.88 -2.21 1.77
N PHE A 487 2.97 -1.55 1.06
CA PHE A 487 3.16 -1.28 -0.36
C PHE A 487 4.40 -0.42 -0.61
N PRO A 488 5.09 -0.62 -1.75
CA PRO A 488 6.26 0.18 -2.08
C PRO A 488 5.87 1.62 -2.41
N ILE A 489 6.88 2.49 -2.41
CA ILE A 489 6.76 3.88 -2.91
C ILE A 489 7.35 3.92 -4.31
N LEU A 490 6.56 4.33 -5.31
CA LEU A 490 7.04 4.60 -6.65
C LEU A 490 7.54 6.05 -6.77
N LYS A 491 8.77 6.23 -7.25
CA LYS A 491 9.31 7.51 -7.72
C LYS A 491 9.46 7.48 -9.25
N ILE A 492 9.01 8.56 -9.88
CA ILE A 492 9.13 8.80 -11.33
C ILE A 492 10.23 9.84 -11.54
N ASN A 493 11.01 9.72 -12.62
CA ASN A 493 12.00 10.72 -13.00
C ASN A 493 11.35 12.09 -13.24
N GLU A 494 11.66 13.07 -12.40
CA GLU A 494 11.01 14.38 -12.40
C GLU A 494 11.24 15.19 -13.68
N LEU A 495 12.34 14.91 -14.40
CA LEU A 495 12.74 15.62 -15.62
C LEU A 495 11.92 15.21 -16.85
N LYS A 496 11.25 14.05 -16.83
CA LYS A 496 10.45 13.56 -17.95
C LYS A 496 9.09 14.24 -17.94
N LYS A 497 8.79 15.07 -18.93
CA LYS A 497 7.51 15.82 -19.02
C LYS A 497 6.62 15.41 -20.19
N ASP A 498 7.10 14.48 -21.01
CA ASP A 498 6.41 13.93 -22.15
C ASP A 498 6.16 12.44 -21.93
N ILE A 499 4.92 12.00 -22.20
CA ILE A 499 4.46 10.62 -21.99
C ILE A 499 5.25 9.63 -22.85
N ASP A 500 5.67 10.06 -24.05
CA ASP A 500 6.40 9.24 -25.01
C ASP A 500 7.91 9.16 -24.70
N SER A 501 8.40 9.99 -23.78
CA SER A 501 9.82 10.08 -23.45
C SER A 501 10.28 9.10 -22.35
N PHE A 502 9.35 8.40 -21.70
CA PHE A 502 9.65 7.52 -20.57
C PHE A 502 10.36 6.24 -21.00
N VAL A 503 11.32 5.82 -20.19
CA VAL A 503 11.96 4.50 -20.27
C VAL A 503 11.87 3.77 -18.93
N ALA A 504 12.09 2.45 -18.91
CA ALA A 504 11.92 1.66 -17.69
C ALA A 504 12.78 2.14 -16.49
N ALA A 505 13.96 2.72 -16.77
CA ALA A 505 14.86 3.25 -15.74
C ALA A 505 14.31 4.52 -15.02
N ASP A 506 13.30 5.17 -15.58
CA ASP A 506 12.66 6.34 -14.99
C ASP A 506 11.74 6.00 -13.81
N PHE A 507 11.50 4.71 -13.56
CA PHE A 507 10.58 4.23 -12.52
C PHE A 507 11.33 3.44 -11.44
N LYS A 508 11.37 3.97 -10.21
CA LYS A 508 12.06 3.35 -9.08
C LYS A 508 11.09 3.01 -7.95
N LEU A 509 11.10 1.75 -7.52
CA LEU A 509 10.35 1.29 -6.35
C LEU A 509 11.24 1.29 -5.11
N PHE A 510 10.77 1.91 -4.04
CA PHE A 510 11.40 1.91 -2.73
C PHE A 510 10.58 1.07 -1.76
N GLY A 511 11.23 0.22 -0.97
CA GLY A 511 10.56 -0.58 0.05
C GLY A 511 9.78 -1.79 -0.47
N TYR A 512 10.01 -2.23 -1.72
CA TYR A 512 9.34 -3.43 -2.24
C TYR A 512 9.97 -4.71 -1.68
N ASP A 513 9.41 -5.22 -0.58
CA ASP A 513 9.82 -6.48 0.07
C ASP A 513 8.69 -7.53 0.00
N PRO A 514 8.30 -8.03 -1.18
CA PRO A 514 7.22 -9.01 -1.28
C PRO A 514 7.64 -10.38 -0.71
N HIS A 515 6.65 -11.20 -0.39
CA HIS A 515 6.82 -12.64 -0.27
C HIS A 515 7.31 -13.25 -1.59
N GLN A 516 7.88 -14.45 -1.50
CA GLN A 516 8.40 -15.17 -2.66
C GLN A 516 7.35 -15.36 -3.76
N LYS A 517 7.83 -15.46 -5.01
CA LYS A 517 7.03 -15.77 -6.19
C LYS A 517 6.21 -17.04 -5.96
N ILE A 518 4.97 -17.04 -6.45
CA ILE A 518 4.11 -18.23 -6.49
C ILE A 518 3.94 -18.58 -7.96
N GLU A 519 4.38 -19.78 -8.36
CA GLU A 519 4.25 -20.23 -9.74
C GLU A 519 2.79 -20.57 -10.06
N MET A 520 2.30 -19.97 -11.14
CA MET A 520 0.97 -20.21 -11.71
C MET A 520 1.13 -20.26 -13.23
N LYS A 521 0.66 -21.34 -13.86
CA LYS A 521 0.75 -21.51 -15.32
C LYS A 521 -0.36 -20.71 -15.99
N MET A 522 -0.03 -19.94 -17.02
CA MET A 522 -1.04 -19.28 -17.86
C MET A 522 -1.89 -20.32 -18.58
N ALA A 523 -3.19 -20.07 -18.68
CA ALA A 523 -4.10 -20.87 -19.49
C ALA A 523 -4.15 -20.27 -20.91
N ILE A 524 -3.76 -21.06 -21.91
CA ILE A 524 -3.67 -20.63 -23.32
C ILE A 524 -4.98 -20.97 -24.03
#